data_AF-A0A026WJ05-F1
#
_entry.id   AF-A0A026WJ05-F1
#
_cell.length_a   1.000
_cell.length_b   1.000
_cell.length_c   1.000
_cell.angle_alpha   90.00
_cell.angle_beta   90.00
_cell.angle_gamma   90.00
#
_symmetry.space_group_name_H-M   'P 1'
#
loop_
_entity.id
_entity.type
_entity.pdbx_description
1 polymer ?
#
loop_
_entity_poly.entity_id
_entity_poly.type
_entity_poly.pdbx_seq_one_letter_code
_entity_poly.pdbx_strand_id
1 'polypeptide(L)'
;MAVSTVSRCLNLRRFIGMSNNAAILFPNTAQHLNHVQHARSRSFTTSVDDDDIFESEWNKPNKKMSKAMIAYLKRAREHDEFMKKEIAEYEIGKRHLANMMGEDPDNFTQRDINRAIRYLFPSALYDPRARPMMRHPDEIFPHRKASEFDESGRPFHSMFYTTKQNYFEILYNIVDKIKSLNEVEDSLIKQGKLPMDKINLLDSRWLTKAELENEIHETINDSEYNYFITSLERMCEHPLSNRENDFIRKYCKQRITYSSEVEVQPLEHDSTGRPYITVKRCMRKSARGEVTVWANGSGKIVINGQDITYFKESRHREQVS
;
A
#
# COMPACT_ATOMS: atom_id res chain seq x y z
N MET A 1 -33.32 13.01 56.43
CA MET A 1 -32.90 12.25 55.24
C MET A 1 -33.73 12.74 54.06
N ALA A 2 -33.14 13.58 53.23
CA ALA A 2 -33.81 14.19 52.08
C ALA A 2 -32.78 14.39 50.97
N VAL A 3 -33.26 14.11 49.76
CA VAL A 3 -32.55 13.91 48.50
C VAL A 3 -31.94 15.22 48.01
N SER A 4 -30.66 15.19 47.64
CA SER A 4 -29.97 16.30 46.95
C SER A 4 -29.94 16.00 45.45
N THR A 5 -30.78 16.71 44.71
CA THR A 5 -30.75 16.83 43.25
C THR A 5 -29.62 17.77 42.85
N VAL A 6 -28.61 17.27 42.13
CA VAL A 6 -27.55 18.11 41.55
C VAL A 6 -27.86 18.33 40.07
N SER A 7 -28.44 19.49 39.80
CA SER A 7 -28.56 20.11 38.48
C SER A 7 -27.17 20.46 37.94
N ARG A 8 -26.78 19.95 36.76
CA ARG A 8 -25.55 20.39 36.08
C ARG A 8 -25.85 21.57 35.16
N CYS A 9 -25.35 22.74 35.57
CA CYS A 9 -25.33 23.96 34.78
C CYS A 9 -24.47 23.81 33.51
N LEU A 10 -25.01 24.30 32.40
CA LEU A 10 -24.30 24.65 31.17
C LEU A 10 -23.30 25.79 31.47
N ASN A 11 -22.00 25.53 31.31
CA ASN A 11 -20.98 26.57 31.37
C ASN A 11 -20.50 26.92 29.96
N LEU A 12 -21.05 28.03 29.43
CA LEU A 12 -20.37 28.87 28.45
C LEU A 12 -19.12 29.46 29.10
N ARG A 13 -17.93 29.15 28.57
CA ARG A 13 -16.73 29.98 28.78
C ARG A 13 -15.86 30.01 27.52
N ARG A 14 -15.97 31.13 26.80
CA ARG A 14 -14.83 31.72 26.08
C ARG A 14 -13.71 31.94 27.10
N PHE A 15 -12.52 31.44 26.82
CA PHE A 15 -11.28 32.06 27.28
C PHE A 15 -10.24 32.03 26.18
N ILE A 16 -9.79 33.24 25.85
CA ILE A 16 -8.63 33.55 25.05
C ILE A 16 -7.41 33.06 25.84
N GLY A 17 -6.58 32.23 25.20
CA GLY A 17 -5.29 31.78 25.72
C GLY A 17 -4.29 31.77 24.57
N MET A 18 -3.62 32.91 24.38
CA MET A 18 -2.47 33.04 23.49
C MET A 18 -1.32 32.21 24.06
N SER A 19 -0.80 31.25 23.29
CA SER A 19 0.57 30.76 23.44
C SER A 19 1.33 31.08 22.15
N ASN A 20 2.14 32.13 22.22
CA ASN A 20 3.12 32.49 21.21
C ASN A 20 4.12 31.35 21.07
N ASN A 21 4.26 30.79 19.87
CA ASN A 21 5.49 30.19 19.34
C ASN A 21 5.24 29.66 17.91
N ALA A 22 5.07 30.57 16.96
CA ALA A 22 5.17 30.29 15.52
C ALA A 22 5.39 31.62 14.77
N ALA A 23 6.46 32.33 15.13
CA ALA A 23 6.84 33.57 14.46
C ALA A 23 8.36 33.63 14.27
N ILE A 24 8.93 32.57 13.72
CA ILE A 24 10.24 32.62 13.05
C ILE A 24 10.14 31.65 11.88
N LEU A 25 9.75 32.17 10.73
CA LEU A 25 10.11 31.75 9.37
C LEU A 25 9.38 32.77 8.48
N PHE A 26 10.11 33.40 7.55
CA PHE A 26 9.70 34.50 6.65
C PHE A 26 9.78 35.93 7.21
N PRO A 27 10.97 36.57 7.26
CA PRO A 27 11.05 38.02 7.14
C PRO A 27 10.97 38.42 5.65
N ASN A 28 10.37 39.58 5.39
CA ASN A 28 10.28 40.32 4.12
C ASN A 28 9.13 39.99 3.17
N THR A 29 7.93 40.47 3.50
CA THR A 29 7.03 41.14 2.54
C THR A 29 6.18 42.17 3.29
N ALA A 30 6.76 43.32 3.60
CA ALA A 30 6.01 44.49 4.05
C ALA A 30 6.40 45.68 3.17
N GLN A 31 5.81 45.77 1.97
CA GLN A 31 5.72 46.96 1.14
C GLN A 31 4.85 46.65 -0.10
N HIS A 32 3.54 46.52 0.08
CA HIS A 32 2.52 46.97 -0.89
C HIS A 32 1.13 46.61 -0.36
N LEU A 33 0.53 47.50 0.42
CA LEU A 33 -0.90 47.49 0.70
C LEU A 33 -1.37 48.94 0.67
N ASN A 34 -1.97 49.31 -0.47
CA ASN A 34 -2.97 50.37 -0.61
C ASN A 34 -3.49 50.35 -2.06
N HIS A 35 -4.32 49.37 -2.42
CA HIS A 35 -5.37 49.55 -3.45
C HIS A 35 -6.34 48.35 -3.51
N VAL A 36 -7.32 48.25 -2.59
CA VAL A 36 -8.54 47.47 -2.87
C VAL A 36 -9.74 48.13 -2.19
N GLN A 37 -10.48 48.94 -2.95
CA GLN A 37 -11.91 49.16 -2.71
C GLN A 37 -12.63 48.87 -4.04
N HIS A 38 -13.75 48.14 -3.93
CA HIS A 38 -14.67 47.70 -4.99
C HIS A 38 -14.37 46.36 -5.70
N ALA A 39 -14.73 45.26 -5.05
CA ALA A 39 -15.17 44.05 -5.75
C ALA A 39 -16.67 43.84 -5.46
N ARG A 40 -17.51 44.07 -6.49
CA ARG A 40 -18.96 43.78 -6.45
C ARG A 40 -19.18 42.27 -6.41
N SER A 41 -19.93 41.81 -5.42
CA SER A 41 -20.49 40.45 -5.39
C SER A 41 -21.43 40.27 -6.59
N ARG A 42 -21.20 39.24 -7.41
CA ARG A 42 -22.16 38.75 -8.40
C ARG A 42 -22.58 37.35 -7.98
N SER A 43 -23.79 37.24 -7.46
CA SER A 43 -24.50 35.97 -7.28
C SER A 43 -25.12 35.56 -8.61
N PHE A 44 -24.87 34.34 -9.06
CA PHE A 44 -25.54 33.73 -10.20
C PHE A 44 -26.71 32.90 -9.67
N THR A 45 -27.92 33.41 -9.83
CA THR A 45 -29.16 32.63 -9.71
C THR A 45 -29.93 32.80 -11.02
N THR A 46 -30.13 31.73 -11.77
CA THR A 46 -31.02 31.73 -12.93
C THR A 46 -32.44 31.51 -12.45
N SER A 47 -33.30 32.53 -12.55
CA SER A 47 -34.75 32.33 -12.55
C SER A 47 -35.13 31.70 -13.90
N VAL A 48 -35.89 30.63 -13.83
CA VAL A 48 -36.54 30.00 -14.97
C VAL A 48 -37.82 30.79 -15.22
N ASP A 49 -37.86 31.51 -16.33
CA ASP A 49 -39.10 31.97 -16.93
C ASP A 49 -39.27 31.15 -18.21
N ASP A 50 -40.28 30.27 -18.20
CA ASP A 50 -40.82 29.61 -19.38
C ASP A 50 -41.46 30.68 -20.29
N ASP A 51 -40.94 30.83 -21.51
CA ASP A 51 -41.75 30.80 -22.74
C ASP A 51 -40.87 30.97 -23.99
N ASP A 52 -41.13 30.10 -24.96
CA ASP A 52 -40.78 30.12 -26.38
C ASP A 52 -39.31 30.20 -26.83
N ILE A 53 -38.69 29.03 -27.04
CA ILE A 53 -37.56 28.90 -27.98
C ILE A 53 -37.79 27.76 -28.97
N PHE A 54 -38.19 28.20 -30.15
CA PHE A 54 -38.12 27.57 -31.46
C PHE A 54 -36.87 26.68 -31.65
N GLU A 55 -37.09 25.45 -32.10
CA GLU A 55 -36.07 24.54 -32.61
C GLU A 55 -35.14 25.25 -33.59
N SER A 56 -33.87 25.34 -33.22
CA SER A 56 -32.78 25.39 -34.18
C SER A 56 -31.64 24.59 -33.58
N GLU A 57 -31.30 23.49 -34.24
CA GLU A 57 -30.06 22.76 -34.01
C GLU A 57 -28.90 23.73 -34.28
N TRP A 58 -28.48 24.46 -33.26
CA TRP A 58 -27.23 25.18 -33.29
C TRP A 58 -26.12 24.14 -33.31
N ASN A 59 -25.60 23.88 -34.51
CA ASN A 59 -24.26 23.33 -34.71
C ASN A 59 -23.28 24.24 -33.98
N LYS A 60 -23.06 23.96 -32.69
CA LYS A 60 -22.07 24.63 -31.86
C LYS A 60 -20.74 24.50 -32.61
N PRO A 61 -20.00 25.60 -32.86
CA PRO A 61 -18.71 25.49 -33.52
C PRO A 61 -17.85 24.54 -32.70
N ASN A 62 -17.41 23.45 -33.32
CA ASN A 62 -16.58 22.44 -32.67
C ASN A 62 -15.35 23.17 -32.12
N LYS A 63 -15.32 23.37 -30.80
CA LYS A 63 -14.22 24.08 -30.14
C LYS A 63 -12.97 23.25 -30.40
N LYS A 64 -12.10 23.74 -31.27
CA LYS A 64 -10.86 23.06 -31.64
C LYS A 64 -10.05 22.84 -30.37
N MET A 65 -9.84 21.57 -29.99
CA MET A 65 -9.03 21.21 -28.84
C MET A 65 -7.64 21.81 -28.95
N SER A 66 -7.00 22.05 -27.81
CA SER A 66 -5.60 22.51 -27.82
C SER A 66 -4.70 21.43 -28.47
N LYS A 67 -3.65 21.88 -29.17
CA LYS A 67 -2.69 20.98 -29.83
C LYS A 67 -2.06 19.97 -28.85
N ALA A 68 -1.83 20.40 -27.60
CA ALA A 68 -1.32 19.56 -26.53
C ALA A 68 -2.29 18.42 -26.18
N MET A 69 -3.58 18.73 -26.15
CA MET A 69 -4.64 17.78 -25.83
C MET A 69 -4.81 16.72 -26.92
N ILE A 70 -4.75 17.14 -28.19
CA ILE A 70 -4.75 16.23 -29.35
C ILE A 70 -3.53 15.30 -29.31
N ALA A 71 -2.35 15.84 -29.02
CA ALA A 71 -1.12 15.05 -28.91
C ALA A 71 -1.19 14.04 -27.76
N TYR A 72 -1.85 14.38 -26.65
CA TYR A 72 -2.09 13.47 -25.54
C TYR A 72 -3.01 12.30 -25.94
N LEU A 73 -4.16 12.58 -26.56
CA LEU A 73 -5.08 11.53 -27.06
C LEU A 73 -4.44 10.63 -28.10
N LYS A 74 -3.61 11.20 -28.98
CA LYS A 74 -2.85 10.44 -29.96
C LYS A 74 -1.87 9.48 -29.27
N ARG A 75 -1.10 9.97 -28.30
CA ARG A 75 -0.15 9.14 -27.52
C ARG A 75 -0.85 8.03 -26.74
N ALA A 76 -2.03 8.31 -26.16
CA ALA A 76 -2.82 7.30 -25.46
C ALA A 76 -3.26 6.17 -26.42
N ARG A 77 -3.83 6.53 -27.58
CA ARG A 77 -4.23 5.55 -28.61
C ARG A 77 -3.07 4.73 -29.14
N GLU A 78 -1.95 5.37 -29.45
CA GLU A 78 -0.73 4.67 -29.91
C GLU A 78 -0.22 3.68 -28.86
N HIS A 79 -0.30 4.03 -27.57
CA HIS A 79 0.07 3.13 -26.49
C HIS A 79 -0.88 1.94 -26.37
N ASP A 80 -2.19 2.15 -26.50
CA ASP A 80 -3.18 1.07 -26.43
C ASP A 80 -3.03 0.10 -27.62
N GLU A 81 -2.77 0.63 -28.82
CA GLU A 81 -2.46 -0.16 -30.01
C GLU A 81 -1.15 -0.94 -29.85
N PHE A 82 -0.12 -0.32 -29.29
CA PHE A 82 1.14 -0.97 -28.96
C PHE A 82 0.93 -2.13 -27.97
N MET A 83 0.23 -1.90 -26.86
CA MET A 83 -0.03 -2.96 -25.87
C MET A 83 -0.81 -4.13 -26.47
N LYS A 84 -1.84 -3.86 -27.30
CA LYS A 84 -2.59 -4.92 -27.99
C LYS A 84 -1.70 -5.76 -28.90
N LYS A 85 -0.78 -5.12 -29.62
CA LYS A 85 0.17 -5.81 -30.49
C LYS A 85 1.13 -6.70 -29.68
N GLU A 86 1.72 -6.17 -28.61
CA GLU A 86 2.64 -6.93 -27.74
C GLU A 86 1.94 -8.11 -27.07
N ILE A 87 0.67 -7.98 -26.66
CA ILE A 87 -0.11 -9.09 -26.08
C ILE A 87 -0.30 -10.20 -27.12
N ALA A 88 -0.68 -9.85 -28.35
CA ALA A 88 -0.83 -10.83 -29.43
C ALA A 88 0.49 -11.53 -29.76
N GLU A 89 1.60 -10.78 -29.82
CA GLU A 89 2.94 -11.32 -30.04
C GLU A 89 3.38 -12.25 -28.90
N TYR A 90 3.08 -11.88 -27.65
CA TYR A 90 3.34 -12.72 -26.48
C TYR A 90 2.59 -14.06 -26.55
N GLU A 91 1.30 -14.05 -26.91
CA GLU A 91 0.50 -15.28 -27.05
C GLU A 91 1.02 -16.20 -28.17
N ILE A 92 1.41 -15.62 -29.30
CA ILE A 92 2.01 -16.36 -30.42
C ILE A 92 3.37 -16.94 -29.98
N GLY A 93 4.22 -16.11 -29.36
CA GLY A 93 5.51 -16.51 -28.82
C GLY A 93 5.40 -17.61 -27.77
N LYS A 94 4.37 -17.57 -26.91
CA LYS A 94 4.08 -18.61 -25.91
C LYS A 94 3.82 -19.96 -26.58
N ARG A 95 3.00 -20.01 -27.63
CA ARG A 95 2.73 -21.24 -28.38
C ARG A 95 3.97 -21.76 -29.08
N HIS A 96 4.78 -20.88 -29.67
CA HIS A 96 6.04 -21.28 -30.31
C HIS A 96 7.06 -21.82 -29.30
N LEU A 97 7.16 -21.21 -28.12
CA LEU A 97 8.04 -21.67 -27.06
C LEU A 97 7.62 -23.05 -26.56
N ALA A 98 6.32 -23.29 -26.35
CA ALA A 98 5.81 -24.61 -26.00
C ALA A 98 6.17 -25.66 -27.06
N ASN A 99 5.96 -25.34 -28.35
CA ASN A 99 6.32 -26.22 -29.46
C ASN A 99 7.83 -26.54 -29.51
N MET A 100 8.71 -25.55 -29.30
CA MET A 100 10.16 -25.76 -29.25
C MET A 100 10.58 -26.68 -28.09
N MET A 101 9.88 -26.60 -26.96
CA MET A 101 10.15 -27.42 -25.79
C MET A 101 9.43 -28.79 -25.82
N GLY A 102 8.57 -29.02 -26.80
CA GLY A 102 7.76 -30.25 -26.90
C GLY A 102 6.69 -30.36 -25.81
N GLU A 103 6.24 -29.23 -25.24
CA GLU A 103 5.21 -29.16 -24.19
C GLU A 103 3.85 -28.75 -24.79
N ASP A 104 2.77 -29.03 -24.07
CA ASP A 104 1.41 -28.63 -24.49
C ASP A 104 1.21 -27.10 -24.36
N PRO A 105 0.83 -26.38 -25.43
CA PRO A 105 0.64 -24.93 -25.40
C PRO A 105 -0.43 -24.45 -24.42
N ASP A 106 -1.48 -25.24 -24.17
CA ASP A 106 -2.62 -24.82 -23.37
C ASP A 106 -2.30 -24.85 -21.86
N ASN A 107 -1.53 -25.85 -21.41
CA ASN A 107 -1.12 -26.00 -20.01
C ASN A 107 0.26 -25.35 -19.71
N PHE A 108 0.74 -24.46 -20.58
CA PHE A 108 2.07 -23.87 -20.43
C PHE A 108 2.06 -22.70 -19.43
N THR A 109 2.64 -22.91 -18.23
CA THR A 109 2.65 -21.92 -17.14
C THR A 109 3.85 -20.97 -17.22
N GLN A 110 3.79 -19.84 -16.50
CA GLN A 110 4.91 -18.88 -16.44
C GLN A 110 6.21 -19.50 -15.86
N ARG A 111 6.08 -20.51 -15.00
CA ARG A 111 7.25 -21.24 -14.47
C ARG A 111 7.96 -22.02 -15.57
N ASP A 112 7.19 -22.63 -16.47
CA ASP A 112 7.72 -23.43 -17.57
C ASP A 112 8.34 -22.53 -18.64
N ILE A 113 7.73 -21.36 -18.91
CA ILE A 113 8.31 -20.29 -19.72
C ILE A 113 9.68 -19.87 -19.15
N ASN A 114 9.75 -19.53 -17.86
CA ASN A 114 10.99 -19.08 -17.23
C ASN A 114 12.08 -20.18 -17.27
N ARG A 115 11.69 -21.44 -17.10
CA ARG A 115 12.59 -22.60 -17.22
C ARG A 115 13.13 -22.75 -18.64
N ALA A 116 12.25 -22.66 -19.65
CA ALA A 116 12.61 -22.76 -21.05
C ALA A 116 13.56 -21.62 -21.48
N ILE A 117 13.23 -20.37 -21.12
CA ILE A 117 14.09 -19.22 -21.43
C ILE A 117 15.47 -19.35 -20.78
N ARG A 118 15.54 -19.81 -19.53
CA ARG A 118 16.83 -20.05 -18.85
C ARG A 118 17.68 -21.12 -19.55
N TYR A 119 17.04 -22.11 -20.16
CA TYR A 119 17.72 -23.17 -20.90
C TYR A 119 18.19 -22.69 -22.29
N LEU A 120 17.30 -22.05 -23.06
CA LEU A 120 17.60 -21.57 -24.41
C LEU A 120 18.59 -20.39 -24.43
N PHE A 121 18.48 -19.49 -23.44
CA PHE A 121 19.31 -18.28 -23.33
C PHE A 121 20.00 -18.24 -21.96
N PRO A 122 21.02 -19.08 -21.72
CA PRO A 122 21.69 -19.12 -20.43
C PRO A 122 22.47 -17.81 -20.21
N SER A 123 22.02 -17.03 -19.24
CA SER A 123 22.70 -15.80 -18.81
C SER A 123 23.38 -16.00 -17.46
N ALA A 124 24.67 -15.64 -17.38
CA ALA A 124 25.47 -15.68 -16.16
C ALA A 124 25.39 -14.38 -15.33
N LEU A 125 24.49 -13.46 -15.67
CA LEU A 125 24.34 -12.19 -14.96
C LEU A 125 23.83 -12.41 -13.53
N TYR A 126 24.47 -11.78 -12.54
CA TYR A 126 24.07 -11.88 -11.14
C TYR A 126 22.71 -11.27 -10.87
N ASP A 127 22.44 -10.09 -11.44
CA ASP A 127 21.14 -9.42 -11.33
C ASP A 127 20.06 -10.16 -12.13
N PRO A 128 19.01 -10.70 -11.48
CA PRO A 128 17.91 -11.37 -12.18
C PRO A 128 17.15 -10.46 -13.14
N ARG A 129 17.10 -9.13 -12.90
CA ARG A 129 16.37 -8.18 -13.75
C ARG A 129 17.04 -7.95 -15.10
N ALA A 130 18.36 -8.16 -15.18
CA ALA A 130 19.13 -8.00 -16.41
C ALA A 130 19.15 -9.26 -17.29
N ARG A 131 18.55 -10.37 -16.81
CA ARG A 131 18.50 -11.63 -17.56
C ARG A 131 17.42 -11.60 -18.63
N PRO A 132 17.56 -12.37 -19.73
CA PRO A 132 16.48 -12.58 -20.67
C PRO A 132 15.22 -13.09 -19.95
N MET A 133 14.08 -12.47 -20.23
CA MET A 133 12.79 -12.86 -19.66
C MET A 133 11.68 -12.66 -20.69
N MET A 134 10.64 -13.49 -20.57
CA MET A 134 9.43 -13.41 -21.36
C MET A 134 8.24 -13.49 -20.40
N ARG A 135 7.46 -12.42 -20.31
CA ARG A 135 6.31 -12.26 -19.41
C ARG A 135 5.19 -11.52 -20.13
N HIS A 136 4.00 -11.51 -19.54
CA HIS A 136 2.88 -10.72 -20.06
C HIS A 136 3.26 -9.23 -20.13
N PRO A 137 2.90 -8.51 -21.21
CA PRO A 137 3.23 -7.09 -21.37
C PRO A 137 2.83 -6.20 -20.19
N ASP A 138 1.69 -6.49 -19.54
CA ASP A 138 1.22 -5.73 -18.36
C ASP A 138 2.18 -5.80 -17.16
N GLU A 139 2.99 -6.86 -17.04
CA GLU A 139 4.00 -6.97 -15.97
C GLU A 139 5.30 -6.24 -16.32
N ILE A 140 5.59 -6.06 -17.62
CA ILE A 140 6.85 -5.50 -18.10
C ILE A 140 6.73 -3.98 -18.24
N PHE A 141 5.66 -3.52 -18.88
CA PHE A 141 5.43 -2.11 -19.12
C PHE A 141 4.79 -1.45 -17.90
N PRO A 142 5.21 -0.23 -17.55
CA PRO A 142 4.59 0.49 -16.44
C PRO A 142 3.14 0.81 -16.77
N HIS A 143 2.25 0.62 -15.79
CA HIS A 143 0.84 0.96 -15.95
C HIS A 143 0.71 2.47 -16.17
N ARG A 144 0.00 2.87 -17.22
CA ARG A 144 -0.28 4.27 -17.54
C ARG A 144 -1.75 4.56 -17.30
N LYS A 145 -2.04 5.77 -16.84
CA LYS A 145 -3.42 6.26 -16.77
C LYS A 145 -4.02 6.32 -18.17
N ALA A 146 -5.28 5.91 -18.26
CA ALA A 146 -6.09 6.11 -19.46
C ALA A 146 -6.26 7.62 -19.74
N SER A 147 -6.85 7.93 -20.90
CA SER A 147 -7.21 9.32 -21.17
C SER A 147 -8.17 9.85 -20.09
N GLU A 148 -7.87 11.02 -19.52
CA GLU A 148 -8.67 11.63 -18.45
C GLU A 148 -9.79 12.53 -19.01
N PHE A 149 -9.90 12.66 -20.33
CA PHE A 149 -10.87 13.51 -21.01
C PHE A 149 -11.29 12.98 -22.38
N ASP A 150 -12.43 13.50 -22.85
CA ASP A 150 -13.04 13.23 -24.15
C ASP A 150 -12.40 14.01 -25.31
N GLU A 151 -12.74 13.64 -26.54
CA GLU A 151 -12.46 14.41 -27.77
C GLU A 151 -13.11 15.81 -27.77
N SER A 152 -14.10 16.05 -26.91
CA SER A 152 -14.67 17.39 -26.71
C SER A 152 -13.79 18.29 -25.83
N GLY A 153 -12.78 17.70 -25.19
CA GLY A 153 -11.95 18.33 -24.19
C GLY A 153 -12.54 18.33 -22.78
N ARG A 154 -13.66 17.63 -22.55
CA ARG A 154 -14.31 17.52 -21.25
C ARG A 154 -13.61 16.45 -20.39
N PRO A 155 -13.15 16.77 -19.17
CA PRO A 155 -12.64 15.76 -18.25
C PRO A 155 -13.73 14.80 -17.77
N PHE A 156 -13.33 13.54 -17.55
CA PHE A 156 -14.22 12.50 -17.02
C PHE A 156 -14.48 12.68 -15.51
N HIS A 157 -13.44 13.06 -14.77
CA HIS A 157 -13.50 13.18 -13.33
C HIS A 157 -13.72 14.63 -12.89
N SER A 158 -14.55 14.84 -11.86
CA SER A 158 -14.87 16.18 -11.32
C SER A 158 -13.63 16.88 -10.74
N MET A 159 -12.72 16.12 -10.14
CA MET A 159 -11.49 16.62 -9.53
C MET A 159 -10.31 16.70 -10.50
N PHE A 160 -10.52 16.58 -11.81
CA PHE A 160 -9.45 16.65 -12.82
C PHE A 160 -8.56 17.89 -12.67
N TYR A 161 -9.17 19.06 -12.42
CA TYR A 161 -8.44 20.33 -12.29
C TYR A 161 -7.60 20.46 -11.00
N THR A 162 -7.63 19.47 -10.12
CA THR A 162 -6.73 19.38 -8.96
C THR A 162 -5.37 18.78 -9.32
N THR A 163 -5.17 18.32 -10.56
CA THR A 163 -3.98 17.61 -11.08
C THR A 163 -3.76 16.19 -10.54
N LYS A 164 -4.30 15.87 -9.36
CA LYS A 164 -4.18 14.55 -8.69
C LYS A 164 -5.57 14.02 -8.34
N GLN A 165 -6.33 13.70 -9.37
CA GLN A 165 -7.75 13.37 -9.22
C GLN A 165 -7.99 12.18 -8.30
N ASN A 166 -7.20 11.10 -8.42
CA ASN A 166 -7.41 9.87 -7.65
C ASN A 166 -7.04 10.09 -6.18
N TYR A 167 -5.94 10.80 -5.92
CA TYR A 167 -5.54 11.15 -4.55
C TYR A 167 -6.60 11.97 -3.82
N PHE A 168 -7.12 13.04 -4.43
CA PHE A 168 -8.14 13.88 -3.80
C PHE A 168 -9.50 13.20 -3.70
N GLU A 169 -9.83 12.31 -4.64
CA GLU A 169 -11.04 11.48 -4.55
C GLU A 169 -10.99 10.58 -3.31
N ILE A 170 -9.84 9.95 -3.04
CA ILE A 170 -9.67 9.12 -1.84
C ILE A 170 -9.85 9.94 -0.57
N LEU A 171 -9.25 11.13 -0.49
CA LEU A 171 -9.43 12.02 0.66
C LEU A 171 -10.88 12.46 0.85
N TYR A 172 -11.57 12.77 -0.24
CA TYR A 172 -12.98 13.10 -0.21
C TYR A 172 -13.81 11.94 0.31
N ASN A 173 -13.55 10.72 -0.19
CA ASN A 173 -14.24 9.52 0.24
C ASN A 173 -13.99 9.23 1.73
N ILE A 174 -12.78 9.44 2.25
CA ILE A 174 -12.50 9.32 3.70
C ILE A 174 -13.41 10.25 4.51
N VAL A 175 -13.51 11.51 4.11
CA VAL A 175 -14.35 12.49 4.81
C VAL A 175 -15.83 12.12 4.71
N ASP A 176 -16.27 11.64 3.55
CA ASP A 176 -17.66 11.19 3.33
C ASP A 176 -18.01 9.98 4.21
N LYS A 177 -17.10 9.01 4.32
CA LYS A 177 -17.25 7.86 5.22
C LYS A 177 -17.25 8.27 6.69
N ILE A 178 -16.42 9.23 7.10
CA ILE A 178 -16.47 9.75 8.47
C ILE A 178 -17.83 10.41 8.74
N LYS A 179 -18.38 11.17 7.77
CA LYS A 179 -19.71 11.77 7.93
C LYS A 179 -20.82 10.73 8.05
N SER A 180 -20.81 9.70 7.19
CA SER A 180 -21.81 8.62 7.28
C SER A 180 -21.72 7.87 8.61
N LEU A 181 -20.51 7.66 9.13
CA LEU A 181 -20.29 7.06 10.45
C LEU A 181 -20.83 7.95 11.58
N ASN A 182 -20.63 9.27 11.51
CA ASN A 182 -21.20 10.20 12.49
C ASN A 182 -22.74 10.19 12.47
N GLU A 183 -23.37 10.13 11.30
CA GLU A 183 -24.84 10.06 11.19
C GLU A 183 -25.41 8.79 11.83
N VAL A 184 -24.71 7.66 11.66
CA VAL A 184 -25.05 6.40 12.30
C VAL A 184 -24.84 6.49 13.82
N GLU A 185 -23.73 7.08 14.25
CA GLU A 185 -23.45 7.32 15.67
C GLU A 185 -24.55 8.14 16.34
N ASP A 186 -24.91 9.28 15.74
CA ASP A 186 -26.00 10.15 16.21
C ASP A 186 -27.32 9.40 16.32
N SER A 187 -27.61 8.53 15.35
CA SER A 187 -28.82 7.70 15.34
C SER A 187 -28.82 6.67 16.46
N LEU A 188 -27.68 6.05 16.77
CA LEU A 188 -27.53 5.10 17.88
C LEU A 188 -27.63 5.79 19.24
N ILE A 189 -27.05 6.98 19.38
CA ILE A 189 -27.13 7.79 20.60
C ILE A 189 -28.60 8.17 20.87
N LYS A 190 -29.35 8.59 19.85
CA LYS A 190 -30.80 8.86 19.97
C LYS A 190 -31.60 7.64 20.43
N GLN A 191 -31.17 6.44 20.06
CA GLN A 191 -31.77 5.17 20.50
C GLN A 191 -31.27 4.70 21.88
N GLY A 192 -30.33 5.42 22.50
CA GLY A 192 -29.74 5.05 23.80
C GLY A 192 -28.75 3.89 23.75
N LYS A 193 -28.23 3.53 22.56
CA LYS A 193 -27.22 2.48 22.40
C LYS A 193 -25.82 3.09 22.38
N LEU A 194 -24.86 2.40 23.00
CA LEU A 194 -23.44 2.80 22.98
C LEU A 194 -22.80 2.37 21.65
N PRO A 195 -22.21 3.30 20.88
CA PRO A 195 -21.54 2.99 19.62
C PRO A 195 -20.13 2.46 19.90
N MET A 196 -19.96 1.13 19.98
CA MET A 196 -18.65 0.53 20.23
C MET A 196 -18.42 -0.66 19.29
N ASP A 197 -17.80 -0.37 18.15
CA ASP A 197 -17.40 -1.34 17.13
C ASP A 197 -16.16 -0.84 16.37
N LYS A 198 -15.03 -0.83 17.08
CA LYS A 198 -13.76 -0.31 16.58
C LYS A 198 -12.97 -1.39 15.85
N ILE A 199 -12.34 -1.01 14.73
CA ILE A 199 -11.49 -1.93 13.97
C ILE A 199 -10.20 -2.28 14.72
N ASN A 200 -9.79 -3.55 14.64
CA ASN A 200 -8.51 -4.04 15.16
C ASN A 200 -7.49 -4.15 14.02
N LEU A 201 -6.42 -3.36 14.06
CA LEU A 201 -5.37 -3.28 13.02
C LEU A 201 -3.98 -3.75 13.48
N LEU A 202 -3.86 -4.43 14.62
CA LEU A 202 -2.57 -4.78 15.24
C LEU A 202 -1.63 -5.59 14.31
N ASP A 203 -2.21 -6.46 13.48
CA ASP A 203 -1.47 -7.33 12.55
C ASP A 203 -1.33 -6.74 11.14
N SER A 204 -1.80 -5.52 10.93
CA SER A 204 -1.79 -4.86 9.63
C SER A 204 -0.83 -3.68 9.63
N ARG A 205 -0.25 -3.41 8.47
CA ARG A 205 0.51 -2.18 8.20
C ARG A 205 -0.19 -1.40 7.10
N TRP A 206 -0.03 -0.08 7.13
CA TRP A 206 -0.44 0.78 6.01
C TRP A 206 0.40 0.49 4.76
N LEU A 207 -0.17 0.79 3.58
CA LEU A 207 0.57 0.82 2.33
C LEU A 207 1.72 1.83 2.44
N THR A 208 2.89 1.44 1.96
CA THR A 208 4.01 2.37 1.80
C THR A 208 3.72 3.38 0.70
N LYS A 209 4.43 4.50 0.67
CA LYS A 209 4.29 5.53 -0.37
C LYS A 209 4.34 4.95 -1.79
N ALA A 210 5.36 4.14 -2.09
CA ALA A 210 5.50 3.54 -3.41
C ALA A 210 4.37 2.57 -3.76
N GLU A 211 3.85 1.83 -2.77
CA GLU A 211 2.69 0.95 -2.99
C GLU A 211 1.43 1.76 -3.27
N LEU A 212 1.24 2.89 -2.58
CA LEU A 212 0.11 3.79 -2.82
C LEU A 212 0.19 4.45 -4.21
N GLU A 213 1.37 4.95 -4.60
CA GLU A 213 1.60 5.54 -5.93
C GLU A 213 1.31 4.54 -7.06
N ASN A 214 1.67 3.27 -6.87
CA ASN A 214 1.33 2.20 -7.81
C ASN A 214 -0.17 1.94 -7.88
N GLU A 215 -0.89 2.00 -6.75
CA GLU A 215 -2.34 1.81 -6.71
C GLU A 215 -3.07 2.95 -7.43
N ILE A 216 -2.70 4.20 -7.15
CA ILE A 216 -3.41 5.39 -7.67
C ILE A 216 -2.87 5.87 -9.02
N HIS A 217 -1.71 5.37 -9.47
CA HIS A 217 -1.02 5.77 -10.69
C HIS A 217 -0.70 7.28 -10.75
N GLU A 218 -0.42 7.88 -9.59
CA GLU A 218 -0.09 9.30 -9.42
C GLU A 218 1.14 9.43 -8.52
N THR A 219 1.96 10.45 -8.77
CA THR A 219 3.12 10.76 -7.93
C THR A 219 2.70 11.55 -6.70
N ILE A 220 3.18 11.13 -5.52
CA ILE A 220 2.81 11.72 -4.23
C ILE A 220 4.05 12.32 -3.55
N ASN A 221 3.87 13.43 -2.84
CA ASN A 221 4.91 13.99 -1.97
C ASN A 221 4.86 13.37 -0.56
N ASP A 222 5.97 13.40 0.17
CA ASP A 222 6.01 12.79 1.51
C ASP A 222 5.03 13.48 2.48
N SER A 223 4.81 14.79 2.33
CA SER A 223 3.81 15.54 3.09
C SER A 223 2.37 15.11 2.80
N GLU A 224 2.05 14.85 1.54
CA GLU A 224 0.75 14.36 1.09
C GLU A 224 0.50 12.94 1.58
N TYR A 225 1.53 12.08 1.51
CA TYR A 225 1.46 10.73 2.06
C TYR A 225 1.18 10.76 3.58
N ASN A 226 1.89 11.60 4.34
CA ASN A 226 1.63 11.76 5.77
C ASN A 226 0.20 12.26 6.04
N TYR A 227 -0.29 13.21 5.26
CA TYR A 227 -1.66 13.72 5.37
C TYR A 227 -2.71 12.63 5.10
N PHE A 228 -2.46 11.77 4.11
CA PHE A 228 -3.31 10.63 3.80
C PHE A 228 -3.36 9.64 4.97
N ILE A 229 -2.21 9.27 5.54
CA ILE A 229 -2.15 8.37 6.71
C ILE A 229 -2.88 8.98 7.91
N THR A 230 -2.63 10.25 8.24
CA THR A 230 -3.35 10.94 9.34
C THR A 230 -4.86 10.96 9.11
N SER A 231 -5.32 11.08 7.86
CA SER A 231 -6.74 11.06 7.51
C SER A 231 -7.36 9.67 7.74
N LEU A 232 -6.65 8.60 7.39
CA LEU A 232 -7.08 7.23 7.67
C LEU A 232 -7.05 6.88 9.16
N GLU A 233 -6.01 7.31 9.89
CA GLU A 233 -5.91 7.12 11.33
C GLU A 233 -7.09 7.79 12.05
N ARG A 234 -7.44 9.03 11.66
CA ARG A 234 -8.63 9.72 12.15
C ARG A 234 -9.92 8.94 11.91
N MET A 235 -10.05 8.27 10.76
CA MET A 235 -11.21 7.41 10.48
C MET A 235 -11.21 6.15 11.34
N CYS A 236 -10.04 5.56 11.62
CA CYS A 236 -9.90 4.38 12.49
C CYS A 236 -10.14 4.70 13.97
N GLU A 237 -9.89 5.94 14.40
CA GLU A 237 -10.21 6.42 15.75
C GLU A 237 -11.73 6.46 16.00
N HIS A 238 -12.55 6.52 14.96
CA HIS A 238 -14.00 6.55 15.08
C HIS A 238 -14.53 5.29 15.80
N PRO A 239 -15.50 5.41 16.75
CA PRO A 239 -16.01 4.28 17.53
C PRO A 239 -16.63 3.15 16.72
N LEU A 240 -17.17 3.49 15.53
CA LEU A 240 -17.83 2.57 14.59
C LEU A 240 -16.97 2.24 13.34
N SER A 241 -15.65 2.41 13.42
CA SER A 241 -14.74 2.24 12.29
C SER A 241 -14.78 0.85 11.64
N ASN A 242 -15.21 -0.18 12.38
CA ASN A 242 -15.35 -1.54 11.83
C ASN A 242 -16.46 -1.67 10.77
N ARG A 243 -17.40 -0.72 10.70
CA ARG A 243 -18.43 -0.73 9.65
C ARG A 243 -17.86 -0.43 8.26
N GLU A 244 -16.76 0.32 8.18
CA GLU A 244 -16.07 0.66 6.93
C GLU A 244 -14.75 -0.14 6.80
N ASN A 245 -14.76 -1.38 7.28
CA ASN A 245 -13.59 -2.27 7.28
C ASN A 245 -13.06 -2.50 5.86
N ASP A 246 -13.94 -2.71 4.89
CA ASP A 246 -13.58 -2.98 3.50
C ASP A 246 -12.77 -1.84 2.89
N PHE A 247 -13.17 -0.59 3.19
CA PHE A 247 -12.46 0.60 2.73
C PHE A 247 -11.08 0.74 3.40
N ILE A 248 -10.99 0.49 4.71
CA ILE A 248 -9.72 0.55 5.45
C ILE A 248 -8.76 -0.53 4.94
N ARG A 249 -9.24 -1.76 4.78
CA ARG A 249 -8.43 -2.91 4.34
C ARG A 249 -7.84 -2.73 2.95
N LYS A 250 -8.50 -1.97 2.05
CA LYS A 250 -7.92 -1.62 0.74
C LYS A 250 -6.55 -0.96 0.86
N TYR A 251 -6.34 -0.17 1.91
CA TYR A 251 -5.09 0.55 2.16
C TYR A 251 -4.21 -0.10 3.24
N CYS A 252 -4.52 -1.34 3.64
CA CYS A 252 -3.73 -2.11 4.59
C CYS A 252 -3.18 -3.39 3.94
N LYS A 253 -2.00 -3.82 4.39
CA LYS A 253 -1.46 -5.15 4.12
C LYS A 253 -1.23 -5.89 5.43
N GLN A 254 -1.50 -7.19 5.42
CA GLN A 254 -1.17 -8.04 6.56
C GLN A 254 0.35 -8.06 6.75
N ARG A 255 0.78 -7.88 7.99
CA ARG A 255 2.18 -8.01 8.38
C ARG A 255 2.48 -9.49 8.55
N ILE A 256 3.40 -10.01 7.74
CA ILE A 256 3.93 -11.35 7.93
C ILE A 256 4.90 -11.27 9.12
N THR A 257 4.44 -11.74 10.28
CA THR A 257 5.30 -11.92 11.45
C THR A 257 5.98 -13.27 11.33
N TYR A 258 7.28 -13.29 11.07
CA TYR A 258 8.08 -14.52 11.19
C TYR A 258 8.33 -14.75 12.68
N SER A 259 7.58 -15.66 13.31
CA SER A 259 7.99 -16.18 14.62
C SER A 259 9.26 -16.99 14.41
N SER A 260 10.32 -16.68 15.16
CA SER A 260 11.51 -17.52 15.22
C SER A 260 11.21 -18.72 16.12
N GLU A 261 10.25 -19.54 15.73
CA GLU A 261 10.08 -20.84 16.35
C GLU A 261 11.31 -21.66 15.99
N VAL A 262 12.08 -22.02 17.03
CA VAL A 262 13.22 -22.93 16.86
C VAL A 262 12.63 -24.27 16.47
N GLU A 263 12.81 -24.68 15.22
CA GLU A 263 12.44 -26.02 14.75
C GLU A 263 13.24 -27.05 15.56
N VAL A 264 12.61 -27.62 16.60
CA VAL A 264 13.22 -28.67 17.41
C VAL A 264 13.21 -29.96 16.59
N GLN A 265 14.40 -30.49 16.30
CA GLN A 265 14.51 -31.75 15.57
C GLN A 265 13.95 -32.91 16.40
N PRO A 266 13.32 -33.91 15.76
CA PRO A 266 12.81 -35.08 16.47
C PRO A 266 13.94 -35.86 17.14
N LEU A 267 13.66 -36.45 18.30
CA LEU A 267 14.65 -37.24 19.05
C LEU A 267 14.86 -38.60 18.37
N GLU A 268 16.11 -38.95 18.14
CA GLU A 268 16.52 -40.28 17.71
C GLU A 268 16.69 -41.19 18.95
N HIS A 269 16.63 -42.51 18.75
CA HIS A 269 16.80 -43.49 19.82
C HIS A 269 17.83 -44.53 19.42
N ASP A 270 18.74 -44.87 20.34
CA ASP A 270 19.71 -45.94 20.15
C ASP A 270 19.06 -47.33 20.37
N SER A 271 19.80 -48.39 20.07
CA SER A 271 19.50 -49.80 20.32
C SER A 271 19.07 -50.14 21.76
N THR A 272 19.53 -49.37 22.74
CA THR A 272 19.13 -49.50 24.16
C THR A 272 17.89 -48.66 24.51
N GLY A 273 17.27 -47.99 23.53
CA GLY A 273 16.14 -47.08 23.72
C GLY A 273 16.50 -45.72 24.31
N ARG A 274 17.79 -45.34 24.34
CA ARG A 274 18.21 -44.04 24.90
C ARG A 274 17.99 -42.93 23.87
N PRO A 275 17.26 -41.84 24.22
CA PRO A 275 17.04 -40.75 23.29
C PRO A 275 18.29 -39.86 23.14
N TYR A 276 18.54 -39.38 21.92
CA TYR A 276 19.57 -38.39 21.62
C TYR A 276 19.16 -37.49 20.45
N ILE A 277 19.82 -36.34 20.32
CA ILE A 277 19.64 -35.41 19.20
C ILE A 277 21.02 -35.15 18.60
N THR A 278 21.15 -35.31 17.28
CA THR A 278 22.37 -34.95 16.57
C THR A 278 22.16 -33.69 15.76
N VAL A 279 22.78 -32.60 16.19
CA VAL A 279 22.74 -31.33 15.46
C VAL A 279 23.94 -31.27 14.51
N LYS A 280 23.65 -31.37 13.21
CA LYS A 280 24.66 -31.34 12.14
C LYS A 280 24.91 -29.91 11.67
N ARG A 281 26.13 -29.67 11.16
CA ARG A 281 26.55 -28.40 10.54
C ARG A 281 26.48 -27.21 11.51
N CYS A 282 26.93 -27.40 12.75
CA CYS A 282 27.19 -26.28 13.66
C CYS A 282 28.38 -25.48 13.12
N MET A 283 28.17 -24.17 12.87
CA MET A 283 29.16 -23.32 12.20
C MET A 283 29.52 -22.13 13.09
N ARG A 284 30.82 -21.92 13.30
CA ARG A 284 31.34 -20.66 13.85
C ARG A 284 32.57 -20.24 13.08
N LYS A 285 32.49 -19.12 12.35
CA LYS A 285 33.53 -18.68 11.40
C LYS A 285 33.83 -19.83 10.41
N SER A 286 35.09 -20.28 10.32
CA SER A 286 35.54 -21.41 9.51
C SER A 286 35.36 -22.77 10.19
N ALA A 287 35.16 -22.82 11.51
CA ALA A 287 34.99 -24.08 12.24
C ALA A 287 33.65 -24.73 11.90
N ARG A 288 33.68 -26.05 11.77
CA ARG A 288 32.52 -26.92 11.51
C ARG A 288 32.51 -28.02 12.55
N GLY A 289 31.34 -28.29 13.11
CA GLY A 289 31.16 -29.33 14.11
C GLY A 289 29.81 -30.02 13.99
N GLU A 290 29.74 -31.21 14.55
CA GLU A 290 28.55 -31.99 14.76
C GLU A 290 28.49 -32.32 16.25
N VAL A 291 27.31 -32.12 16.86
CA VAL A 291 27.13 -32.30 18.30
C VAL A 291 25.97 -33.25 18.52
N THR A 292 26.25 -34.36 19.19
CA THR A 292 25.23 -35.30 19.65
C THR A 292 24.99 -35.08 21.13
N VAL A 293 23.76 -34.69 21.48
CA VAL A 293 23.34 -34.50 22.87
C VAL A 293 22.49 -35.70 23.28
N TRP A 294 22.90 -36.38 24.35
CA TRP A 294 22.21 -37.54 24.87
C TRP A 294 21.30 -37.18 26.03
N ALA A 295 20.10 -37.74 26.09
CA ALA A 295 19.22 -37.61 27.24
C ALA A 295 19.79 -38.36 28.47
N ASN A 296 19.49 -37.88 29.67
CA ASN A 296 19.94 -38.47 30.95
C ASN A 296 21.47 -38.63 31.07
N GLY A 297 22.24 -37.58 30.75
CA GLY A 297 23.70 -37.57 30.83
C GLY A 297 24.24 -37.23 32.23
N SER A 298 25.46 -37.69 32.54
CA SER A 298 26.20 -37.35 33.77
C SER A 298 27.05 -36.08 33.63
N GLY A 299 26.78 -35.24 32.61
CA GLY A 299 27.60 -34.06 32.28
C GLY A 299 28.93 -34.35 31.57
N LYS A 300 29.15 -35.58 31.10
CA LYS A 300 30.38 -35.94 30.37
C LYS A 300 30.37 -35.34 28.96
N ILE A 301 31.38 -34.54 28.64
CA ILE A 301 31.55 -33.89 27.32
C ILE A 301 32.77 -34.50 26.64
N VAL A 302 32.61 -34.97 25.41
CA VAL A 302 33.71 -35.55 24.60
C VAL A 302 33.82 -34.79 23.29
N ILE A 303 35.00 -34.23 23.01
CA ILE A 303 35.32 -33.45 21.83
C ILE A 303 36.38 -34.20 21.02
N ASN A 304 36.02 -34.69 19.82
CA ASN A 304 36.92 -35.46 18.95
C ASN A 304 37.62 -36.65 19.64
N GLY A 305 36.92 -37.31 20.56
CA GLY A 305 37.45 -38.43 21.36
C GLY A 305 38.29 -38.02 22.59
N GLN A 306 38.50 -36.72 22.81
CA GLN A 306 39.17 -36.17 24.00
C GLN A 306 38.14 -35.57 24.98
N ASP A 307 38.52 -35.47 26.25
CA ASP A 307 37.71 -34.80 27.27
C ASP A 307 37.68 -33.27 27.04
N ILE A 308 36.94 -32.52 27.87
CA ILE A 308 36.84 -31.04 27.80
C ILE A 308 38.19 -30.32 27.84
N THR A 309 39.25 -31.01 28.25
CA THR A 309 40.65 -30.56 28.21
C THR A 309 41.17 -30.26 26.80
N TYR A 310 40.49 -30.72 25.75
CA TYR A 310 40.75 -30.34 24.35
C TYR A 310 40.89 -28.81 24.20
N PHE A 311 40.02 -28.06 24.88
CA PHE A 311 40.18 -26.61 24.99
C PHE A 311 41.18 -26.28 26.09
N LYS A 312 42.35 -25.73 25.74
CA LYS A 312 43.38 -25.37 26.72
C LYS A 312 43.00 -24.15 27.58
N GLU A 313 42.31 -23.18 26.99
CA GLU A 313 41.91 -21.94 27.66
C GLU A 313 40.55 -22.09 28.38
N SER A 314 40.44 -21.51 29.59
CA SER A 314 39.21 -21.56 30.41
C SER A 314 38.00 -20.95 29.69
N ARG A 315 38.20 -19.84 28.97
CA ARG A 315 37.14 -19.12 28.25
C ARG A 315 36.38 -20.00 27.25
N HIS A 316 37.06 -20.97 26.64
CA HIS A 316 36.42 -21.89 25.70
C HIS A 316 35.63 -22.98 26.40
N ARG A 317 36.06 -23.40 27.59
CA ARG A 317 35.34 -24.37 28.43
C ARG A 317 34.04 -23.77 28.98
N GLU A 318 34.07 -22.49 29.36
CA GLU A 318 32.89 -21.74 29.83
C GLU A 318 31.78 -21.62 28.78
N GLN A 319 32.10 -21.68 27.49
CA GLN A 319 31.08 -21.62 26.42
C GLN A 319 30.35 -22.95 26.20
N VAL A 320 30.89 -24.04 26.75
CA VAL A 320 30.37 -25.41 26.58
C VAL A 320 29.75 -25.93 27.88
N SER A 321 30.21 -25.43 29.02
CA SER A 321 29.67 -25.70 30.36
C SER A 321 28.35 -24.96 30.61
#